data_AF-A0A941HLE9-F1
#
_entry.id   AF-A0A941HLE9-F1
#
_cell.length_a   1.000
_cell.length_b   1.000
_cell.length_c   1.000
_cell.angle_alpha   90.00
_cell.angle_beta   90.00
_cell.angle_gamma   90.00
#
_symmetry.space_group_name_H-M   'P 1'
#
loop_
_entity.id
_entity.type
_entity.pdbx_description
1 polymer ?
#
loop_
_entity_poly.entity_id
_entity_poly.type
_entity_poly.pdbx_seq_one_letter_code
_entity_poly.pdbx_strand_id
1 'polypeptide(L)'
;MLKKIFLYTAVFALVGTVSYFLHSLFLQEDDLEIRSILEKTYLFHFLYSLLLVVGFEILSKQHKIFEQLGFIYIGLLVFKIVLFTAMLFPQLMGDQPLPRIYRAFILVPIFIFLSLEVFFVSKIMQRK
;
A
#
# COMPACT_ATOMS: atom_id res chain seq x y z
N MET A 1 -3.02 14.95 -16.65
CA MET A 1 -2.75 14.57 -15.24
C MET A 1 -4.03 14.13 -14.53
N LEU A 2 -5.06 14.98 -14.46
CA LEU A 2 -6.29 14.66 -13.73
C LEU A 2 -6.91 13.32 -14.16
N LYS A 3 -7.02 13.06 -15.48
CA LYS A 3 -7.49 11.77 -16.03
C LYS A 3 -6.67 10.56 -15.54
N LYS A 4 -5.35 10.73 -15.41
CA LYS A 4 -4.45 9.66 -14.93
C LYS A 4 -4.56 9.46 -13.43
N ILE A 5 -4.58 10.54 -12.66
CA ILE A 5 -4.78 10.49 -11.20
C ILE A 5 -6.12 9.83 -10.89
N PHE A 6 -7.18 10.23 -11.59
CA PHE A 6 -8.50 9.59 -11.48
C PHE A 6 -8.43 8.09 -11.80
N LEU A 7 -7.75 7.70 -12.89
CA LEU A 7 -7.54 6.29 -13.24
C LEU A 7 -6.79 5.53 -12.12
N TYR A 8 -5.70 6.10 -11.58
CA TYR A 8 -4.95 5.46 -10.49
C TYR A 8 -5.83 5.28 -9.27
N THR A 9 -6.52 6.33 -8.82
CA THR A 9 -7.45 6.26 -7.69
C THR A 9 -8.53 5.22 -7.92
N ALA A 10 -9.15 5.18 -9.10
CA ALA A 10 -10.19 4.22 -9.42
C ALA A 10 -9.68 2.77 -9.39
N VAL A 11 -8.50 2.50 -9.96
CA VAL A 11 -7.91 1.15 -9.95
C VAL A 11 -7.53 0.72 -8.54
N PHE A 12 -6.86 1.58 -7.77
CA PHE A 12 -6.49 1.30 -6.38
C PHE A 12 -7.73 1.07 -5.52
N ALA A 13 -8.78 1.89 -5.68
CA ALA A 13 -10.02 1.77 -4.93
C ALA A 13 -10.75 0.48 -5.28
N LEU A 14 -10.89 0.16 -6.58
CA LEU A 14 -11.54 -1.07 -7.03
C LEU A 14 -10.81 -2.31 -6.53
N VAL A 15 -9.50 -2.42 -6.80
CA VAL A 15 -8.72 -3.59 -6.41
C VAL A 15 -8.63 -3.70 -4.89
N GLY A 16 -8.39 -2.58 -4.20
CA GLY A 16 -8.35 -2.54 -2.74
C GLY A 16 -9.66 -2.97 -2.09
N THR A 17 -10.79 -2.46 -2.59
CA THR A 17 -12.13 -2.77 -2.07
C THR A 17 -12.49 -4.22 -2.33
N VAL A 18 -12.35 -4.70 -3.57
CA VAL A 18 -12.63 -6.10 -3.93
C VAL A 18 -11.76 -7.04 -3.11
N SER A 19 -10.46 -6.74 -2.99
CA SER A 19 -9.56 -7.58 -2.22
C SER A 19 -9.85 -7.55 -0.73
N TYR A 20 -10.23 -6.40 -0.16
CA TYR A 20 -10.65 -6.30 1.24
C TYR A 20 -11.86 -7.18 1.53
N PHE A 21 -12.90 -7.08 0.70
CA PHE A 21 -14.10 -7.91 0.87
C PHE A 21 -13.78 -9.38 0.74
N LEU A 22 -13.03 -9.80 -0.30
CA LEU A 22 -12.60 -11.18 -0.47
C LEU A 22 -11.80 -11.69 0.74
N HIS A 23 -10.88 -10.88 1.25
CA HIS A 23 -10.08 -11.23 2.42
C HIS A 23 -10.94 -11.33 3.68
N SER A 24 -11.92 -10.44 3.85
CA SER A 24 -12.83 -10.45 5.00
C SER A 24 -13.75 -11.68 5.06
N LEU A 25 -13.99 -12.36 3.94
CA LEU A 25 -14.77 -13.61 3.90
C LEU A 25 -14.03 -14.78 4.59
N PHE A 26 -12.71 -14.68 4.76
CA PHE A 26 -11.90 -15.68 5.46
C PHE A 26 -11.76 -15.41 6.97
N LEU A 27 -12.31 -14.29 7.47
CA LEU A 27 -12.33 -13.97 8.90
C LEU A 27 -13.58 -14.57 9.57
N GLN A 28 -13.42 -15.09 10.78
CA GLN A 28 -14.55 -15.52 11.60
C GLN A 28 -15.34 -14.31 12.10
N GLU A 29 -16.64 -14.48 12.38
CA GLU A 29 -17.54 -13.37 12.72
C GLU A 29 -17.16 -12.66 14.05
N ASP A 30 -16.55 -13.38 14.99
CA ASP A 30 -16.22 -12.86 16.33
C ASP A 30 -14.85 -12.13 16.40
N ASP A 31 -14.09 -12.08 15.31
CA ASP A 31 -12.73 -11.52 15.25
C ASP A 31 -12.70 -9.99 15.04
N LEU A 32 -13.45 -9.23 15.86
CA LEU A 32 -13.60 -7.77 15.72
C LEU A 32 -12.26 -7.01 15.75
N GLU A 33 -11.34 -7.41 16.63
CA GLU A 33 -10.01 -6.78 16.73
C GLU A 33 -9.18 -6.98 15.46
N ILE A 34 -9.19 -8.20 14.91
CA ILE A 34 -8.46 -8.54 13.68
C ILE A 34 -9.07 -7.82 12.49
N ARG A 35 -10.40 -7.71 12.40
CA ARG A 35 -11.06 -6.93 11.35
C ARG A 35 -10.61 -5.47 11.40
N SER A 36 -10.54 -4.86 12.58
CA SER A 36 -10.04 -3.49 12.75
C SER A 36 -8.58 -3.34 12.32
N ILE A 37 -7.71 -4.31 12.65
CA ILE A 37 -6.31 -4.31 12.22
C ILE A 37 -6.20 -4.46 10.71
N LEU A 38 -7.04 -5.32 10.12
CA LEU A 38 -7.07 -5.55 8.68
C LEU A 38 -7.50 -4.29 7.93
N GLU A 39 -8.56 -3.63 8.38
CA GLU A 39 -9.02 -2.34 7.83
C GLU A 39 -7.92 -1.28 7.86
N LYS A 40 -7.27 -1.12 9.01
CA LYS A 40 -6.13 -0.20 9.18
C LYS A 40 -5.01 -0.51 8.21
N THR A 41 -4.71 -1.80 8.01
CA THR A 41 -3.66 -2.27 7.10
C THR A 41 -4.01 -1.96 5.64
N TYR A 42 -5.23 -2.29 5.19
CA TYR A 42 -5.68 -1.96 3.84
C TYR A 42 -5.68 -0.46 3.59
N LEU A 43 -6.19 0.32 4.54
CA LEU A 43 -6.26 1.77 4.41
C LEU A 43 -4.86 2.40 4.33
N PHE A 44 -3.93 1.96 5.19
CA PHE A 44 -2.55 2.43 5.16
C PHE A 44 -1.91 2.18 3.79
N HIS A 45 -1.98 0.94 3.30
CA HIS A 45 -1.34 0.60 2.03
C HIS A 45 -2.03 1.24 0.82
N PHE A 46 -3.36 1.39 0.85
CA PHE A 46 -4.10 2.14 -0.16
C PHE A 46 -3.63 3.58 -0.23
N LEU A 47 -3.68 4.31 0.88
CA LEU A 47 -3.34 5.73 0.94
C LEU A 47 -1.88 5.98 0.59
N TYR A 48 -0.97 5.22 1.20
CA TYR A 48 0.46 5.39 0.96
C TYR A 48 0.82 5.16 -0.51
N SER A 49 0.37 4.05 -1.08
CA SER A 49 0.73 3.66 -2.45
C SER A 49 0.09 4.61 -3.47
N LEU A 50 -1.14 5.08 -3.22
CA LEU A 50 -1.79 6.07 -4.08
C LEU A 50 -1.06 7.42 -4.03
N LEU A 51 -0.71 7.90 -2.83
CA LEU A 51 0.07 9.13 -2.67
C LEU A 51 1.43 9.03 -3.36
N LEU A 52 2.11 7.88 -3.24
CA LEU A 52 3.38 7.64 -3.91
C LEU A 52 3.21 7.71 -5.43
N VAL A 53 2.26 6.96 -6.01
CA VAL A 53 2.05 6.93 -7.47
C VAL A 53 1.65 8.31 -8.01
N VAL A 54 0.78 9.04 -7.30
CA VAL A 54 0.40 10.40 -7.67
C VAL A 54 1.59 11.36 -7.56
N GLY A 55 2.37 11.26 -6.48
CA GLY A 55 3.60 12.02 -6.30
C GLY A 55 4.60 11.77 -7.43
N PHE A 56 4.77 10.51 -7.84
CA PHE A 56 5.64 10.14 -8.96
C PHE A 56 5.17 10.71 -10.29
N GLU A 57 3.87 10.70 -10.58
CA GLU A 57 3.32 11.33 -11.81
C GLU A 57 3.55 12.84 -11.84
N ILE A 58 3.57 13.50 -10.68
CA ILE A 58 3.87 14.94 -10.58
C ILE A 58 5.38 15.18 -10.75
N LEU A 59 6.20 14.46 -9.99
CA LEU A 59 7.66 14.60 -9.97
C LEU A 59 8.31 14.20 -11.30
N SER A 60 7.74 13.25 -12.04
CA SER A 60 8.28 12.76 -13.32
C SER A 60 8.35 13.84 -14.40
N LYS A 61 7.66 14.96 -14.22
CA LYS A 61 7.71 16.10 -15.14
C LYS A 61 9.03 16.86 -15.08
N GLN A 62 9.72 16.83 -13.94
CA GLN A 62 10.98 17.55 -13.76
C GLN A 62 12.13 16.65 -14.22
N HIS A 63 12.93 17.12 -15.18
CA HIS A 63 13.95 16.28 -15.82
C HIS A 63 15.00 15.73 -14.83
N LYS A 64 15.55 16.59 -13.97
CA LYS A 64 16.55 16.18 -12.95
C LYS A 64 16.00 15.17 -11.94
N ILE A 65 14.73 15.34 -11.54
CA ILE A 65 14.08 14.44 -10.56
C ILE A 65 13.74 13.11 -11.22
N PHE A 66 13.34 13.13 -12.50
CA PHE A 66 12.98 11.94 -13.25
C PHE A 66 14.09 10.88 -13.23
N GLU A 67 15.34 11.29 -13.46
CA GLU A 67 16.51 10.40 -13.44
C GLU A 67 16.75 9.76 -12.06
N GLN A 68 16.27 10.41 -11.00
CA GLN A 68 16.43 9.96 -9.61
C GLN A 68 15.21 9.19 -9.08
N LEU A 69 14.13 9.05 -9.85
CA LEU A 69 12.88 8.42 -9.37
C LEU A 69 13.08 6.99 -8.87
N GLY A 70 14.00 6.23 -9.47
CA GLY A 70 14.33 4.88 -8.98
C GLY A 70 14.93 4.89 -7.57
N PHE A 71 15.87 5.81 -7.30
CA PHE A 71 16.46 5.97 -5.96
C PHE A 71 15.43 6.48 -4.95
N ILE A 72 14.61 7.45 -5.34
CA ILE A 72 13.51 7.97 -4.52
C ILE A 72 12.54 6.85 -4.17
N TYR A 73 12.22 5.97 -5.13
CA TYR A 73 11.30 4.86 -4.92
C TYR A 73 11.80 3.91 -3.83
N ILE A 74 13.08 3.52 -3.90
CA ILE A 74 13.69 2.65 -2.88
C ILE A 74 13.64 3.31 -1.49
N GLY A 75 14.01 4.59 -1.40
CA GLY A 75 13.96 5.34 -0.14
C GLY A 75 12.55 5.41 0.45
N LEU A 76 11.54 5.67 -0.37
CA LEU A 76 10.14 5.68 0.05
C LEU A 76 9.64 4.27 0.42
N LEU A 77 10.08 3.23 -0.28
CA LEU A 77 9.72 1.85 0.07
C LEU A 77 10.24 1.48 1.46
N VAL A 78 11.49 1.82 1.79
CA VAL A 78 12.05 1.64 3.14
C VAL A 78 11.25 2.46 4.16
N PHE A 79 10.96 3.72 3.84
CA PHE A 79 10.17 4.59 4.70
C PHE A 79 8.75 4.04 4.97
N LYS A 80 8.09 3.46 3.95
CA LYS A 80 6.80 2.78 4.04
C LYS A 80 6.84 1.64 5.05
N ILE A 81 7.87 0.80 4.98
CA ILE A 81 8.07 -0.34 5.88
C ILE A 81 8.23 0.18 7.32
N VAL A 82 9.08 1.18 7.54
CA VAL A 82 9.28 1.78 8.86
C VAL A 82 7.98 2.35 9.42
N LEU A 83 7.26 3.16 8.64
CA LEU A 83 5.97 3.73 9.08
C LEU A 83 4.93 2.65 9.38
N PHE A 84 4.83 1.62 8.55
CA PHE A 84 3.87 0.54 8.74
C PHE A 84 4.16 -0.26 10.01
N THR A 85 5.43 -0.65 10.20
CA THR A 85 5.86 -1.39 11.39
C THR A 85 5.69 -0.57 12.67
N ALA A 86 5.94 0.75 12.62
CA ALA A 86 5.67 1.63 13.74
C ALA A 86 4.18 1.73 14.06
N MET A 87 3.32 1.83 13.03
CA MET A 87 1.86 1.90 13.19
C MET A 87 1.27 0.63 13.83
N LEU A 88 1.81 -0.55 13.51
CA LEU A 88 1.36 -1.84 14.04
C LEU A 88 2.30 -2.43 15.10
N PHE A 89 3.16 -1.60 15.71
CA PHE A 89 4.14 -2.08 16.67
C PHE A 89 3.52 -2.88 17.84
N PRO A 90 2.42 -2.43 18.48
CA PRO A 90 1.80 -3.19 19.57
C PRO A 90 1.33 -4.59 19.14
N GLN A 91 0.88 -4.75 17.90
CA GLN A 91 0.31 -5.99 17.37
C GLN A 91 1.37 -6.94 16.80
N LEU A 92 2.49 -6.38 16.30
CA LEU A 92 3.57 -7.14 15.68
C LEU A 92 4.66 -7.55 16.68
N MET A 93 4.99 -6.68 17.64
CA MET A 93 6.16 -6.80 18.51
C MET A 93 5.88 -6.44 19.99
N GLY A 94 4.70 -5.92 20.31
CA GLY A 94 4.35 -5.45 21.66
C GLY A 94 3.41 -6.37 22.43
N ASP A 95 2.72 -5.79 23.40
CA ASP A 95 1.99 -6.50 24.45
C ASP A 95 0.66 -7.12 24.00
N GLN A 96 0.23 -6.89 22.76
CA GLN A 96 -0.99 -7.47 22.16
C GLN A 96 -0.64 -8.32 20.93
N PRO A 97 0.13 -9.41 21.08
CA PRO A 97 0.66 -10.15 19.95
C PRO A 97 -0.43 -10.86 19.17
N LEU A 98 -0.51 -10.58 17.86
CA LEU A 98 -1.38 -11.32 16.96
C LEU A 98 -0.95 -12.79 16.83
N PRO A 99 -1.89 -13.74 16.75
CA PRO A 99 -1.57 -15.11 16.36
C PRO A 99 -0.86 -15.16 15.00
N ARG A 100 0.02 -16.16 14.83
CA ARG A 100 0.92 -16.25 13.67
C ARG A 100 0.17 -16.26 12.32
N ILE A 101 -1.02 -16.85 12.28
CA ILE A 101 -1.87 -16.90 11.08
C ILE A 101 -2.32 -15.48 10.65
N TYR A 102 -2.76 -14.64 11.60
CA TYR A 102 -3.22 -13.28 11.31
C TYR A 102 -2.08 -12.34 10.95
N ARG A 103 -0.86 -12.60 11.44
CA ARG A 103 0.34 -11.91 10.94
C ARG A 103 0.61 -12.21 9.46
N ALA A 104 0.34 -13.43 9.00
CA ALA A 104 0.44 -13.75 7.58
C ALA A 104 -0.65 -13.05 6.76
N PHE A 105 -1.85 -12.87 7.31
CA PHE A 105 -2.93 -12.13 6.65
C PHE A 105 -2.54 -10.67 6.38
N ILE A 106 -1.81 -10.03 7.29
CA ILE A 106 -1.28 -8.67 7.08
C ILE A 106 -0.39 -8.56 5.82
N LEU A 107 0.23 -9.64 5.37
CA LEU A 107 1.04 -9.65 4.14
C LEU A 107 0.20 -9.54 2.86
N VAL A 108 -1.06 -9.98 2.87
CA VAL A 108 -1.92 -9.97 1.68
C VAL A 108 -2.14 -8.54 1.17
N PRO A 109 -2.59 -7.56 1.99
CA PRO A 109 -2.65 -6.15 1.59
C PRO A 109 -1.31 -5.63 1.07
N ILE A 110 -0.19 -5.96 1.73
CA ILE A 110 1.15 -5.52 1.31
C ILE A 110 1.40 -5.93 -0.13
N PHE A 111 1.23 -7.21 -0.47
CA PHE A 111 1.49 -7.71 -1.82
C PHE A 111 0.56 -7.11 -2.87
N ILE A 112 -0.73 -6.96 -2.56
CA ILE A 112 -1.71 -6.38 -3.49
C ILE A 112 -1.32 -4.95 -3.86
N PHE A 113 -1.11 -4.10 -2.85
CA PHE A 113 -0.83 -2.69 -3.08
C PHE A 113 0.59 -2.45 -3.61
N LEU A 114 1.57 -3.24 -3.18
CA LEU A 114 2.93 -3.18 -3.73
C LEU A 114 2.95 -3.55 -5.21
N SER A 115 2.18 -4.57 -5.62
CA SER A 115 2.10 -4.98 -7.03
C SER A 115 1.52 -3.86 -7.91
N LEU A 116 0.44 -3.21 -7.45
CA LEU A 116 -0.11 -2.04 -8.15
C LEU A 116 0.87 -0.87 -8.19
N GLU A 117 1.52 -0.59 -7.06
CA GLU A 117 2.49 0.47 -6.92
C GLU A 117 3.63 0.30 -7.92
N VAL A 118 4.29 -0.87 -7.93
CA VAL A 118 5.37 -1.19 -8.86
C VAL A 118 4.89 -1.07 -10.31
N PHE A 119 3.72 -1.64 -10.63
CA PHE A 119 3.17 -1.56 -11.99
C PHE A 119 3.02 -0.12 -12.48
N PHE A 120 2.41 0.76 -11.67
CA PHE A 120 2.21 2.16 -12.07
C PHE A 120 3.51 2.97 -12.06
N VAL A 121 4.38 2.77 -11.06
CA VAL A 121 5.69 3.44 -10.99
C VAL A 121 6.56 3.08 -12.18
N SER A 122 6.67 1.79 -12.53
CA SER A 122 7.40 1.34 -13.72
C SER A 122 6.82 1.96 -14.99
N LYS A 123 5.48 2.00 -15.13
CA LYS A 123 4.83 2.65 -16.26
C LYS A 123 5.07 4.17 -16.31
N ILE A 124 5.32 4.83 -15.19
CA ILE A 124 5.70 6.26 -15.15
C ILE A 124 7.15 6.43 -15.59
N MET A 125 8.06 5.58 -15.10
CA MET A 125 9.49 5.62 -15.40
C MET A 125 9.82 5.23 -16.86
N GLN A 126 8.96 4.48 -17.54
CA GLN A 126 9.14 4.11 -18.96
C GLN A 126 8.64 5.15 -19.97
N ARG A 127 8.09 6.28 -19.52
CA ARG A 127 7.51 7.30 -20.42
C ARG A 127 8.52 8.30 -20.99
N LYS A 128 9.79 8.13 -20.65
CA LYS A 128 10.94 8.77 -21.29
C LYS A 128 11.87 7.66 -21.78
#